data_AF-A0A924FCT5-F1
#
_entry.id   AF-A0A924FCT5-F1
#
_cell.length_a   1.000
_cell.length_b   1.000
_cell.length_c   1.000
_cell.angle_alpha   90.00
_cell.angle_beta   90.00
_cell.angle_gamma   90.00
#
_symmetry.space_group_name_H-M   'P 1'
#
loop_
_entity.id
_entity.type
_entity.pdbx_description
1 polymer ?
#
loop_
_entity_poly.entity_id
_entity_poly.type
_entity_poly.pdbx_seq_one_letter_code
_entity_poly.pdbx_strand_id
1 'polypeptide(L)'
;MFNGTTINPKVIESYASEDPGFLECVIEVNGDELHRKEANHAHYFEHHLRRYIVGKTKTLHRVFSEVRQFRAFDEDRADIFIPILIDRVEETIWLNEWYELMPCYEQAKQKVLSKFELKSFTPISIITNWQ
;
A
#
# COMPACT_ATOMS: atom_id res chain seq x y z
N MET A 1 0.52 -12.79 19.67
CA MET A 1 1.79 -13.52 19.83
C MET A 1 1.96 -14.40 18.62
N PHE A 2 3.00 -14.18 17.84
CA PHE A 2 3.37 -14.98 16.68
C PHE A 2 4.24 -16.15 17.18
N ASN A 3 3.64 -17.28 17.56
CA ASN A 3 4.37 -18.47 17.99
C ASN A 3 4.62 -19.34 16.75
N GLY A 4 5.89 -19.50 16.37
CA GLY A 4 6.33 -20.34 15.24
C GLY A 4 6.64 -19.59 13.94
N THR A 5 6.70 -18.26 13.96
CA THR A 5 7.00 -17.46 12.76
C THR A 5 8.50 -17.23 12.60
N THR A 6 9.02 -17.38 11.39
CA THR A 6 10.39 -16.97 11.01
C THR A 6 10.53 -15.44 10.97
N ILE A 7 9.41 -14.73 11.00
CA ILE A 7 9.32 -13.28 11.03
C ILE A 7 9.94 -12.68 12.31
N ASN A 8 10.90 -11.78 12.15
CA ASN A 8 11.43 -10.95 13.23
C ASN A 8 10.43 -9.83 13.57
N PRO A 9 9.85 -9.80 14.79
CA PRO A 9 8.86 -8.78 15.17
C PRO A 9 9.36 -7.35 15.05
N LYS A 10 10.65 -7.10 15.27
CA LYS A 10 11.24 -5.76 15.15
C LYS A 10 11.26 -5.27 13.70
N VAL A 11 11.50 -6.17 12.75
CA VAL A 11 11.52 -5.84 11.31
C VAL A 11 10.10 -5.50 10.84
N ILE A 12 9.09 -6.28 11.25
CA ILE A 12 7.68 -5.97 10.96
C ILE A 12 7.24 -4.68 11.60
N GLU A 13 7.66 -4.43 12.84
CA GLU A 13 7.34 -3.18 13.52
C GLU A 13 7.97 -1.98 12.81
N SER A 14 9.21 -2.13 12.33
CA SER A 14 9.86 -1.13 11.49
C SER A 14 9.11 -0.93 10.18
N TYR A 15 8.75 -1.99 9.46
CA TYR A 15 7.98 -1.91 8.20
C TYR A 15 6.61 -1.23 8.40
N ALA A 16 5.92 -1.53 9.49
CA ALA A 16 4.61 -0.95 9.80
C ALA A 16 4.69 0.51 10.27
N SER A 17 5.82 0.88 10.88
CA SER A 17 6.06 2.22 11.43
C SER A 17 6.88 3.10 10.51
N GLU A 18 7.41 2.54 9.43
CA GLU A 18 8.18 3.27 8.43
C GLU A 18 7.33 4.46 7.98
N ASP A 19 7.93 5.63 8.19
CA ASP A 19 7.26 6.89 8.04
C ASP A 19 6.73 6.99 6.59
N PRO A 20 5.52 7.53 6.35
CA PRO A 20 5.16 8.06 5.03
C PRO A 20 6.15 9.12 4.46
N GLY A 21 7.24 9.43 5.16
CA GLY A 21 8.29 10.42 4.86
C GLY A 21 9.09 10.30 3.57
N PHE A 22 8.71 9.49 2.58
CA PHE A 22 9.32 9.56 1.24
C PHE A 22 9.09 10.93 0.55
N LEU A 23 8.25 11.79 1.14
CA LEU A 23 8.15 13.20 0.77
C LEU A 23 9.42 14.03 1.00
N GLU A 24 10.31 13.70 1.94
CA GLU A 24 11.52 14.54 2.11
C GLU A 24 12.55 14.29 1.00
N CYS A 25 12.63 13.08 0.45
CA CYS A 25 13.66 12.74 -0.55
C CYS A 25 13.28 13.05 -2.01
N VAL A 26 11.99 13.11 -2.38
CA VAL A 26 11.58 13.40 -3.77
C VAL A 26 11.36 14.89 -4.03
N ILE A 27 11.11 15.69 -2.98
CA ILE A 27 10.73 17.10 -3.11
C ILE A 27 11.91 18.04 -3.38
N GLU A 28 13.16 17.59 -3.24
CA GLU A 28 14.31 18.43 -3.64
C GLU A 28 14.40 18.63 -5.17
N VAL A 29 13.63 17.87 -5.97
CA VAL A 29 13.68 17.91 -7.44
C VAL A 29 12.29 18.23 -8.02
N ASN A 30 11.95 19.53 -8.11
CA ASN A 30 10.85 20.10 -8.89
C ASN A 30 9.41 20.09 -8.31
N GLY A 31 9.20 20.79 -7.18
CA GLY A 31 8.29 21.94 -7.09
C GLY A 31 6.78 21.88 -7.45
N ASP A 32 6.17 20.75 -7.82
CA ASP A 32 4.73 20.71 -8.13
C ASP A 32 3.88 20.26 -6.91
N GLU A 33 3.05 21.18 -6.41
CA GLU A 33 2.16 20.95 -5.28
C GLU A 33 1.16 19.82 -5.53
N LEU A 34 0.75 19.58 -6.78
CA LEU A 34 -0.17 18.50 -7.14
C LEU A 34 0.46 17.13 -6.87
N HIS A 35 1.64 16.89 -7.46
CA HIS A 35 2.39 15.64 -7.27
C HIS A 35 2.72 15.38 -5.79
N ARG A 36 2.97 16.44 -5.03
CA ARG A 36 3.16 16.35 -3.57
C ARG A 36 1.90 15.84 -2.85
N LYS A 37 0.71 16.30 -3.25
CA LYS A 37 -0.56 15.85 -2.66
C LYS A 37 -0.88 14.42 -3.05
N GLU A 38 -0.67 14.04 -4.31
CA GLU A 38 -0.79 12.65 -4.76
C GLU A 38 0.12 11.71 -3.95
N ALA A 39 1.40 12.06 -3.81
CA ALA A 39 2.36 11.27 -3.05
C ALA A 39 1.98 11.13 -1.57
N ASN A 40 1.49 12.21 -0.95
CA ASN A 40 0.99 12.16 0.42
C ASN A 40 -0.16 11.16 0.57
N HIS A 41 -1.17 11.24 -0.29
CA HIS A 41 -2.32 10.33 -0.23
C HIS A 41 -1.90 8.87 -0.44
N ALA A 42 -1.01 8.61 -1.41
CA ALA A 42 -0.43 7.30 -1.65
C ALA A 42 0.27 6.75 -0.40
N HIS A 43 1.13 7.55 0.25
CA HIS A 43 1.85 7.11 1.44
C HIS A 43 0.94 6.88 2.64
N TYR A 44 -0.06 7.74 2.89
CA TYR A 44 -1.00 7.54 3.99
C TYR A 44 -1.82 6.27 3.79
N PHE A 45 -2.26 6.01 2.55
CA PHE A 45 -2.91 4.75 2.21
C PHE A 45 -2.01 3.54 2.52
N GLU A 46 -0.78 3.52 1.98
CA GLU A 46 0.17 2.42 2.16
C GLU A 46 0.49 2.22 3.64
N HIS A 47 0.79 3.29 4.37
CA HIS A 47 1.05 3.26 5.82
C HIS A 47 -0.11 2.60 6.59
N HIS A 48 -1.34 3.02 6.34
CA HIS A 48 -2.50 2.45 7.04
C HIS A 48 -2.78 1.00 6.61
N LEU A 49 -2.53 0.65 5.36
CA LEU A 49 -2.64 -0.73 4.88
C LEU A 49 -1.63 -1.64 5.59
N ARG A 50 -0.35 -1.24 5.65
CA ARG A 50 0.71 -1.97 6.38
C ARG A 50 0.33 -2.21 7.83
N ARG A 51 -0.12 -1.17 8.54
CA ARG A 51 -0.56 -1.27 9.94
C ARG A 51 -1.73 -2.21 10.16
N TYR A 52 -2.65 -2.30 9.20
CA TYR A 52 -3.73 -3.27 9.25
C TYR A 52 -3.19 -4.69 9.10
N ILE A 53 -2.36 -4.93 8.08
CA ILE A 53 -1.80 -6.25 7.76
C ILE A 53 -1.01 -6.83 8.93
N VAL A 54 -0.19 -6.01 9.58
CA VAL A 54 0.63 -6.45 10.73
C VAL A 54 -0.15 -6.51 12.05
N GLY A 55 -1.47 -6.28 12.03
CA GLY A 55 -2.34 -6.36 13.21
C GLY A 55 -2.21 -5.18 14.18
N LYS A 56 -1.55 -4.08 13.80
CA LYS A 56 -1.47 -2.85 14.62
C LYS A 56 -2.80 -2.08 14.63
N THR A 57 -3.66 -2.29 13.65
CA THR A 57 -5.04 -1.78 13.62
C THR A 57 -6.01 -2.89 13.28
N LYS A 58 -7.12 -2.99 14.03
CA LYS A 58 -8.10 -4.08 13.88
C LYS A 58 -9.09 -3.89 12.73
N THR A 59 -9.20 -2.68 12.16
CA THR A 59 -10.22 -2.36 11.16
C THR A 59 -9.61 -1.65 9.96
N LEU A 60 -10.22 -1.85 8.79
CA LEU A 60 -9.86 -1.15 7.56
C LEU A 60 -10.41 0.28 7.50
N HIS A 61 -11.02 0.80 8.57
CA HIS A 61 -11.69 2.09 8.54
C HIS A 61 -10.75 3.22 8.09
N ARG A 62 -9.51 3.23 8.59
CA ARG A 62 -8.48 4.21 8.19
C ARG A 62 -8.05 4.03 6.73
N VAL A 63 -7.79 2.79 6.30
CA VAL A 63 -7.49 2.49 4.88
C VAL A 63 -8.60 3.01 3.97
N PHE A 64 -9.86 2.75 4.29
CA PHE A 64 -10.99 3.25 3.51
C PHE A 64 -11.14 4.79 3.58
N SER A 65 -10.75 5.41 4.69
CA SER A 65 -10.74 6.87 4.80
C SER A 65 -9.72 7.47 3.85
N GLU A 66 -8.54 6.87 3.74
CA GLU A 66 -7.51 7.36 2.83
C GLU A 66 -7.90 7.17 1.36
N VAL A 67 -8.49 6.04 0.98
CA VAL A 67 -8.99 5.87 -0.40
C VAL A 67 -10.07 6.90 -0.74
N ARG A 68 -11.00 7.19 0.19
CA ARG A 68 -12.01 8.23 -0.02
C ARG A 68 -11.40 9.62 -0.16
N GLN A 69 -10.42 9.96 0.69
CA GLN A 69 -9.74 11.24 0.64
C GLN A 69 -8.95 11.39 -0.66
N PHE A 70 -8.26 10.35 -1.10
CA PHE A 70 -7.52 10.37 -2.36
C PHE A 70 -8.48 10.55 -3.55
N ARG A 71 -9.56 9.75 -3.65
CA ARG A 71 -10.55 9.93 -4.73
C ARG A 71 -11.24 11.28 -4.72
N ALA A 72 -11.47 11.86 -3.54
CA ALA A 72 -12.03 13.20 -3.43
C ALA A 72 -11.06 14.30 -3.91
N PHE A 73 -9.75 14.03 -3.86
CA PHE A 73 -8.73 14.92 -4.40
C PHE A 73 -8.54 14.71 -5.91
N ASP A 74 -8.33 13.46 -6.33
CA ASP A 74 -8.20 13.04 -7.73
C ASP A 74 -8.60 11.56 -7.86
N GLU A 75 -9.76 11.31 -8.47
CA GLU A 75 -10.33 9.99 -8.63
C GLU A 75 -9.53 9.11 -9.60
N ASP A 76 -9.17 9.64 -10.76
CA ASP A 76 -8.44 8.90 -11.79
C ASP A 76 -7.07 8.45 -11.29
N ARG A 77 -6.37 9.34 -10.59
CA ARG A 77 -5.07 9.02 -9.98
C ARG A 77 -5.24 8.00 -8.87
N ALA A 78 -6.21 8.17 -7.97
CA ALA A 78 -6.44 7.22 -6.90
C ALA A 78 -6.75 5.81 -7.44
N ASP A 79 -7.58 5.72 -8.47
CA ASP A 79 -7.98 4.45 -9.08
C ASP A 79 -6.79 3.74 -9.78
N ILE A 80 -5.76 4.48 -10.18
CA ILE A 80 -4.48 3.93 -10.69
C ILE A 80 -3.52 3.56 -9.55
N PHE A 81 -3.28 4.48 -8.60
CA PHE A 81 -2.25 4.32 -7.56
C PHE A 81 -2.64 3.28 -6.52
N ILE A 82 -3.90 3.21 -6.10
CA ILE A 82 -4.32 2.31 -5.01
C ILE A 82 -4.04 0.84 -5.35
N PRO A 83 -4.41 0.30 -6.54
CA PRO A 83 -4.03 -1.05 -6.94
C PRO A 83 -2.52 -1.28 -6.95
N ILE A 84 -1.75 -0.34 -7.51
CA ILE A 84 -0.27 -0.44 -7.57
C ILE A 84 0.34 -0.54 -6.16
N LEU A 85 -0.15 0.27 -5.23
CA LEU A 85 0.34 0.26 -3.84
C LEU A 85 -0.04 -1.03 -3.11
N ILE A 86 -1.22 -1.57 -3.38
CA ILE A 86 -1.62 -2.89 -2.87
C ILE A 86 -0.65 -3.96 -3.37
N ASP A 87 -0.36 -4.00 -4.67
CA ASP A 87 0.51 -5.00 -5.26
C ASP A 87 1.98 -4.83 -4.82
N ARG A 88 2.45 -3.59 -4.58
CA ARG A 88 3.76 -3.30 -3.97
C ARG A 88 3.89 -3.87 -2.56
N VAL A 89 2.82 -3.79 -1.76
CA VAL A 89 2.79 -4.40 -0.42
C VAL A 89 2.86 -5.93 -0.52
N GLU A 90 2.19 -6.52 -1.51
CA GLU A 90 2.29 -7.96 -1.82
C GLU A 90 3.73 -8.37 -2.10
N GLU A 91 4.37 -7.68 -3.06
CA GLU A 91 5.75 -7.93 -3.47
C GLU A 91 6.69 -7.83 -2.27
N THR A 92 6.51 -6.81 -1.42
CA THR A 92 7.32 -6.65 -0.21
C THR A 92 7.18 -7.84 0.73
N ILE A 93 5.96 -8.35 0.93
CA ILE A 93 5.74 -9.53 1.78
C ILE A 93 6.39 -10.77 1.18
N TRP A 94 6.26 -10.99 -0.14
CA TRP A 94 6.88 -12.11 -0.84
C TRP A 94 8.42 -12.07 -0.76
N LEU A 95 9.03 -10.92 -1.08
CA LEU A 95 10.48 -10.75 -1.08
C LEU A 95 11.12 -10.96 0.30
N ASN A 96 10.37 -10.67 1.37
CA ASN A 96 10.84 -10.86 2.74
C ASN A 96 10.36 -12.18 3.37
N GLU A 97 9.67 -13.03 2.60
CA GLU A 97 9.13 -14.31 3.05
C GLU A 97 8.18 -14.21 4.26
N TRP A 98 7.44 -13.09 4.39
CA TRP A 98 6.51 -12.85 5.50
C TRP A 98 5.13 -13.48 5.25
N TYR A 99 5.10 -14.74 4.84
CA TYR A 99 3.89 -15.45 4.39
C TYR A 99 2.77 -15.46 5.44
N GLU A 100 3.11 -15.36 6.72
CA GLU A 100 2.15 -15.31 7.81
C GLU A 100 1.27 -14.04 7.78
N LEU A 101 1.68 -13.01 7.02
CA LEU A 101 0.89 -11.81 6.78
C LEU A 101 -0.08 -11.94 5.60
N MET A 102 0.09 -12.94 4.73
CA MET A 102 -0.73 -13.11 3.51
C MET A 102 -2.23 -13.18 3.77
N PRO A 103 -2.74 -13.95 4.75
CA PRO A 103 -4.18 -14.01 4.98
C PRO A 103 -4.80 -12.64 5.33
N CYS A 104 -4.07 -11.82 6.09
CA CYS A 104 -4.52 -10.46 6.42
C CYS A 104 -4.43 -9.52 5.22
N TYR A 105 -3.36 -9.65 4.42
CA TYR A 105 -3.18 -8.92 3.17
C TYR A 105 -4.29 -9.22 2.14
N GLU A 106 -4.53 -10.48 1.81
CA GLU A 106 -5.54 -10.89 0.84
C GLU A 106 -6.94 -10.39 1.24
N GLN A 107 -7.26 -10.49 2.53
CA GLN A 107 -8.50 -9.96 3.06
C GLN A 107 -8.60 -8.43 2.90
N ALA A 108 -7.51 -7.70 3.14
CA ALA A 108 -7.45 -6.26 2.94
C ALA A 108 -7.62 -5.89 1.45
N LYS A 109 -6.86 -6.53 0.56
CA LYS A 109 -6.93 -6.37 -0.90
C LYS A 109 -8.34 -6.56 -1.41
N GLN A 110 -8.96 -7.71 -1.13
CA GLN A 110 -10.33 -8.00 -1.57
C GLN A 110 -11.33 -6.95 -1.08
N LYS A 111 -11.25 -6.55 0.19
CA LYS A 111 -12.18 -5.56 0.77
C LYS A 111 -11.99 -4.16 0.20
N VAL A 112 -10.75 -3.73 -0.06
CA VAL A 112 -10.48 -2.43 -0.67
C VAL A 112 -10.93 -2.43 -2.12
N LEU A 113 -10.49 -3.41 -2.92
CA LEU A 113 -10.82 -3.46 -4.35
C LEU A 113 -12.33 -3.56 -4.58
N SER A 114 -13.04 -4.43 -3.86
CA SER A 114 -14.50 -4.55 -4.00
C SER A 114 -15.26 -3.31 -3.54
N LYS A 115 -14.85 -2.68 -2.44
CA LYS A 115 -15.55 -1.52 -1.87
C LYS A 115 -15.48 -0.28 -2.77
N PHE A 116 -14.40 -0.14 -3.53
CA PHE A 116 -14.13 1.01 -4.37
C PHE A 116 -14.17 0.67 -5.86
N GLU A 117 -14.63 -0.54 -6.22
CA GLU A 117 -14.76 -1.01 -7.60
C GLU A 117 -13.45 -0.92 -8.40
N LEU A 118 -12.31 -1.07 -7.70
CA LEU A 118 -10.98 -0.98 -8.28
C LEU A 118 -10.59 -2.29 -8.94
N LYS A 119 -9.93 -2.21 -10.10
CA LYS A 119 -9.37 -3.38 -10.77
C LYS A 119 -7.99 -3.66 -10.19
N SER A 120 -7.74 -4.91 -9.78
CA SER A 120 -6.38 -5.34 -9.46
C SER A 120 -5.49 -5.14 -10.69
N PHE A 121 -4.29 -4.63 -10.49
CA PHE A 121 -3.31 -4.64 -11.55
C PHE A 121 -2.81 -6.08 -11.67
N THR A 122 -3.41 -6.86 -12.56
CA THR A 122 -2.72 -8.06 -13.05
C THR A 122 -1.50 -7.52 -13.77
N PRO A 123 -0.25 -7.88 -13.41
CA PRO A 123 0.88 -7.54 -14.23
C PRO A 123 0.62 -8.21 -15.59
N ILE A 124 0.12 -7.43 -16.54
CA ILE A 124 0.26 -7.76 -17.95
C ILE A 124 1.76 -7.92 -18.08
N SER A 125 2.17 -9.13 -18.42
CA SER A 125 3.51 -9.45 -18.90
C SER A 125 4.04 -8.29 -19.73
N ILE A 126 4.82 -7.40 -19.11
CA ILE A 126 5.76 -6.52 -19.82
C ILE A 126 6.94 -7.43 -20.19
N ILE A 127 6.64 -8.46 -20.96
CA ILE A 127 7.57 -9.27 -21.73
C ILE A 127 6.88 -9.36 -23.08
N THR A 128 7.57 -8.89 -24.12
CA THR A 128 7.15 -8.75 -25.52
C THR A 128 6.33 -7.50 -25.85
N ASN A 129 7.02 -6.38 -26.09
CA ASN A 129 7.04 -5.72 -27.40
C ASN A 129 7.92 -4.46 -27.34
N TRP A 130 9.23 -4.69 -27.23
CA TRP A 130 10.22 -3.83 -27.87
C TRP A 130 10.87 -4.71 -28.95
N GLN A 131 10.22 -4.78 -30.11
CA GLN A 131 10.85 -5.16 -31.38
C GLN A 131 10.81 -3.93 -32.28
#